data_AF-A0A3C0BBJ7-F1
#
_entry.id   AF-A0A3C0BBJ7-F1
#
_cell.length_a   1.000
_cell.length_b   1.000
_cell.length_c   1.000
_cell.angle_alpha   90.00
_cell.angle_beta   90.00
_cell.angle_gamma   90.00
#
_symmetry.space_group_name_H-M   'P 1'
#
loop_
_entity.id
_entity.type
_entity.pdbx_description
1 polymer ?
#
loop_
_entity_poly.entity_id
_entity_poly.type
_entity_poly.pdbx_seq_one_letter_code
_entity_poly.pdbx_strand_id
1 'polypeptide(L)' 'MEILLAIVIGLLYAAGVYLLLRRSIVKLILGIMFFSHATNLLIFVVGGLHKGRPQFTSGGIEAVANPTDPLPQALILT' A
#
# COMPACT_ATOMS: atom_id res chain seq x y z
N MET A 1 7.48 -5.49 -10.84
CA MET A 1 7.39 -5.68 -9.35
C MET A 1 5.94 -5.86 -8.92
N GLU A 2 4.98 -5.49 -9.77
CA GLU A 2 3.55 -5.52 -9.49
C GLU A 2 3.04 -6.92 -9.15
N ILE A 3 3.49 -7.96 -9.87
CA ILE A 3 3.04 -9.34 -9.63
C ILE A 3 3.38 -9.82 -8.21
N LEU A 4 4.60 -9.53 -7.74
CA LEU A 4 5.02 -9.90 -6.39
C LEU A 4 4.16 -9.17 -5.34
N LEU A 5 3.94 -7.87 -5.52
CA LEU A 5 3.09 -7.09 -4.63
C LEU A 5 1.63 -7.54 -4.67
N ALA A 6 1.10 -7.92 -5.84
CA ALA A 6 -0.25 -8.46 -5.97
C ALA A 6 -0.43 -9.76 -5.17
N ILE A 7 0.58 -10.66 -5.21
CA ILE A 7 0.57 -11.89 -4.40
C ILE A 7 0.60 -11.56 -2.90
N VAL A 8 1.47 -10.63 -2.48
CA VAL A 8 1.58 -10.21 -1.08
C VAL A 8 0.28 -9.57 -0.57
N ILE A 9 -0.33 -8.69 -1.35
CA ILE A 9 -1.62 -8.05 -1.04
C ILE A 9 -2.71 -9.12 -0.91
N GLY A 10 -2.77 -10.07 -1.85
CA GLY A 10 -3.72 -11.18 -1.79
C GLY A 10 -3.55 -12.03 -0.52
N LEU A 11 -2.32 -12.30 -0.12
CA LEU A 11 -2.01 -13.07 1.08
C LEU A 11 -2.37 -12.30 2.37
N LEU A 12 -2.15 -10.98 2.40
CA LEU A 12 -2.58 -10.10 3.49
C LEU A 12 -4.10 -10.06 3.63
N TYR A 13 -4.84 -9.95 2.51
CA TYR A 13 -6.30 -10.03 2.52
C TYR A 13 -6.79 -11.39 2.99
N ALA A 14 -6.21 -12.49 2.51
CA ALA A 14 -6.56 -13.84 2.93
C ALA A 14 -6.34 -14.04 4.44
N ALA A 15 -5.20 -13.58 4.97
CA ALA A 15 -4.90 -13.64 6.40
C ALA A 15 -5.85 -12.75 7.22
N GLY A 16 -6.12 -11.53 6.75
CA GLY A 16 -7.06 -10.61 7.40
C GLY A 16 -8.48 -11.18 7.49
N VAL A 17 -9.00 -11.70 6.39
CA VAL A 17 -10.32 -12.36 6.32
C VAL A 17 -10.37 -13.60 7.22
N TYR A 18 -9.34 -14.43 7.20
CA TYR A 18 -9.26 -15.60 8.08
C TYR A 18 -9.29 -15.22 9.56
N LEU A 19 -8.59 -14.15 9.95
CA LEU A 19 -8.55 -13.67 11.33
C LEU A 19 -9.88 -13.01 11.77
N LEU A 20 -10.55 -12.30 10.87
CA LEU A 20 -11.88 -11.70 11.09
C LEU A 20 -12.95 -12.76 11.41
N LEU A 21 -12.87 -13.93 10.77
CA LEU A 21 -13.80 -15.05 10.98
C LEU A 21 -13.60 -15.76 12.32
N ARG A 22 -12.52 -15.45 13.06
CA ARG A 22 -12.18 -16.16 14.30
C ARG A 22 -12.90 -15.54 15.49
N ARG A 23 -13.46 -16.39 16.37
CA ARG A 23 -14.19 -16.00 17.59
C ARG A 23 -13.25 -15.50 18.71
N SER A 24 -12.45 -14.48 18.45
CA SER A 24 -11.53 -13.87 19.41
C SER A 24 -11.31 -12.41 19.06
N ILE A 25 -11.56 -11.51 20.02
CA ILE A 25 -11.47 -10.06 19.82
C ILE A 25 -10.06 -9.64 19.40
N VAL A 26 -9.01 -10.22 20.02
CA VAL A 26 -7.61 -9.94 19.66
C VAL A 26 -7.34 -10.28 18.19
N LYS A 27 -7.87 -11.42 17.72
CA LYS A 27 -7.66 -11.87 16.34
C LYS A 27 -8.46 -11.03 15.35
N LEU A 28 -9.66 -10.59 15.74
CA LEU A 28 -10.44 -9.64 14.97
C LEU A 28 -9.69 -8.32 14.78
N ILE A 29 -9.10 -7.75 15.85
CA ILE A 29 -8.30 -6.52 15.77
C ILE A 29 -7.10 -6.71 14.83
N LEU A 30 -6.37 -7.82 14.95
CA LEU A 30 -5.27 -8.15 14.04
C LEU A 30 -5.77 -8.30 12.59
N GLY A 31 -6.93 -8.92 12.39
CA GLY A 31 -7.55 -9.07 11.07
C GLY A 31 -7.84 -7.72 10.41
N ILE A 32 -8.40 -6.77 11.17
CA ILE A 32 -8.64 -5.39 10.71
C ILE A 32 -7.31 -4.69 10.38
N MET A 33 -6.29 -4.86 11.21
CA MET A 33 -4.96 -4.28 10.99
C MET A 33 -4.32 -4.81 9.70
N PHE A 34 -4.38 -6.12 9.45
CA PHE A 34 -3.91 -6.71 8.19
C PHE A 34 -4.71 -6.21 6.98
N PHE A 35 -6.03 -6.05 7.11
CA PHE A 35 -6.88 -5.54 6.05
C PHE A 35 -6.57 -4.08 5.69
N SER A 36 -6.28 -3.26 6.71
CA SER A 36 -5.83 -1.87 6.54
C SER A 36 -4.49 -1.80 5.79
N HIS A 37 -3.48 -2.58 6.22
CA HIS A 37 -2.20 -2.63 5.53
C HIS A 37 -2.30 -3.15 4.09
N ALA A 38 -3.14 -4.17 3.84
CA ALA A 38 -3.39 -4.68 2.48
C ALA A 38 -3.97 -3.59 1.57
N THR A 39 -4.92 -2.81 2.08
CA THR A 39 -5.59 -1.74 1.34
C THR A 39 -4.64 -0.58 1.04
N ASN A 40 -3.80 -0.20 2.02
CA ASN A 40 -2.78 0.83 1.81
C ASN A 40 -1.74 0.40 0.75
N LEU A 41 -1.31 -0.86 0.77
CA LEU A 41 -0.45 -1.40 -0.28
C LEU A 41 -1.15 -1.46 -1.65
N LEU A 42 -2.45 -1.78 -1.69
CA LEU A 42 -3.23 -1.78 -2.93
C LEU A 42 -3.27 -0.38 -3.55
N ILE A 43 -3.58 0.66 -2.76
CA ILE A 43 -3.58 2.07 -3.21
C ILE A 43 -2.20 2.44 -3.75
N PHE A 44 -1.13 2.02 -3.05
CA PHE A 44 0.25 2.27 -3.48
C PHE A 44 0.57 1.65 -4.84
N VAL A 45 0.10 0.42 -5.09
CA VAL A 45 0.32 -0.28 -6.37
C VAL A 45 -0.49 0.37 -7.51
N VAL A 46 -1.72 0.81 -7.25
CA VAL A 46 -2.58 1.51 -8.23
C VAL A 46 -1.94 2.80 -8.72
N GLY A 47 -1.17 3.48 -7.87
CA GLY A 47 -0.39 4.68 -8.19
C GLY A 47 0.73 4.52 -9.22
N GLY A 48 1.05 3.29 -9.62
CA GLY A 48 2.13 2.99 -10.55
C GLY A 48 3.51 2.94 -9.89
N LEU A 49 4.15 1.77 -9.92
CA LEU A 49 5.47 1.53 -9.33
C LEU A 49 6.60 1.96 -10.27
N HIS A 50 6.91 3.25 -10.28
CA HIS A 50 8.02 3.77 -11.07
C HIS A 50 9.30 3.87 -10.23
N LYS A 51 10.30 3.02 -10.53
CA LYS A 51 11.62 3.09 -9.89
C LYS A 51 12.39 4.33 -10.38
N GLY A 52 13.05 5.04 -9.46
CA GLY A 52 13.98 6.13 -9.78
C GLY A 52 13.34 7.50 -10.04
N ARG A 53 12.05 7.68 -9.70
CA ARG A 53 11.31 8.94 -9.92
C ARG A 53 10.78 9.47 -8.59
N PRO A 54 11.67 9.96 -7.69
CA PRO A 54 11.25 10.48 -6.40
C PRO A 54 10.30 11.66 -6.58
N GLN A 55 9.18 11.64 -5.85
CA GLN A 55 8.17 12.72 -5.85
C GLN A 55 8.67 14.01 -5.18
N PHE A 56 9.64 13.90 -4.26
CA PHE A 56 10.23 15.04 -3.56
C PHE A 56 11.75 15.05 -3.81
N THR A 57 12.25 16.07 -4.51
CA THR A 57 13.69 16.35 -4.60
C THR A 57 14.06 17.37 -3.53
N SER A 58 15.11 17.12 -2.76
CA SER A 58 15.63 18.02 -1.71
C SER A 58 16.37 19.25 -2.25
N GLY A 59 16.39 19.44 -3.58
CA GLY A 59 16.95 20.60 -4.26
C GLY A 59 15.95 21.08 -5.32
N GLY A 60 15.69 22.38 -5.34
CA GLY A 60 14.64 23.01 -6.15
C GLY A 60 14.63 22.57 -7.61
N ILE A 61 13.40 22.41 -8.13
CA ILE A 61 12.98 22.44 -9.54
C ILE A 61 13.95 21.82 -10.58
N GLU A 62 14.69 20.78 -10.24
CA GLU A 62 15.11 19.82 -11.26
C GLU A 62 13.94 18.86 -11.45
N ALA A 63 13.03 19.28 -12.31
CA ALA A 63 11.88 18.49 -12.72
C ALA A 63 12.37 17.15 -13.28
N VAL A 64 12.33 16.11 -12.44
CA VAL A 64 12.48 14.73 -12.89
C VAL A 64 11.46 14.55 -14.02
N ALA A 65 11.92 14.34 -15.25
CA ALA A 65 11.06 14.34 -16.44
C ALA A 65 10.05 13.16 -16.38
N ASN A 66 8.86 13.38 -15.78
CA ASN A 66 7.82 12.48 -15.22
C ASN A 66 7.90 12.23 -13.68
N PRO A 67 7.44 13.10 -12.78
CA PRO A 67 7.29 12.70 -11.37
C PRO A 67 6.30 11.53 -11.21
N THR A 68 6.47 10.71 -10.17
CA THR A 68 5.46 9.70 -9.78
C THR A 68 4.22 10.41 -9.23
N ASP A 69 3.01 9.86 -9.46
CA ASP A 69 1.75 10.45 -8.96
C ASP A 69 1.79 10.58 -7.42
N PRO A 70 1.65 11.81 -6.86
CA PRO A 70 1.68 12.04 -5.42
C PRO A 70 0.36 11.71 -4.71
N LEU A 71 -0.76 11.56 -5.43
CA LEU A 71 -2.08 11.36 -4.83
C LEU A 71 -2.17 10.07 -3.99
N PRO A 72 -1.70 8.90 -4.48
CA PRO A 72 -1.71 7.66 -3.70
C PRO A 72 -0.96 7.78 -2.37
N GLN A 73 0.15 8.54 -2.35
CA GLN A 73 0.96 8.71 -1.15
C GLN A 73 0.29 9.62 -0.12
N ALA A 74 -0.40 10.67 -0.57
CA ALA A 74 -1.21 11.51 0.31
C ALA A 74 -2.41 10.74 0.91
N LEU A 75 -3.05 9.88 0.11
CA LEU A 75 -4.18 9.05 0.53
C LEU A 75 -3.79 8.05 1.62
N ILE A 76 -2.63 7.40 1.50
CA ILE A 76 -2.17 6.38 2.48
C ILE A 76 -1.75 7.02 3.82
N LEU A 77 -1.41 8.31 3.83
CA LEU A 77 -0.99 9.01 5.04
C LEU A 77 -2.16 9.35 5.98
N THR A 78 -3.39 9.35 5.45
CA THR A 78 -4.62 9.67 6.21
C THR A 78 -5.21 8.41 6.83
#